data_AF-A0A920QKI0-F1
#
_entry.id   AF-A0A920QKI0-F1
#
_cell.length_a   1.000
_cell.length_b   1.000
_cell.length_c   1.000
_cell.angle_alpha   90.00
_cell.angle_beta   90.00
_cell.angle_gamma   90.00
#
_symmetry.space_group_name_H-M   'P 1'
#
loop_
_entity.id
_entity.type
_entity.pdbx_description
1 polymer ?
#
loop_
_entity_poly.entity_id
_entity_poly.type
_entity_poly.pdbx_seq_one_letter_code
_entity_poly.pdbx_strand_id
1 'polypeptide(L)'
;MKRPCQIWLNSQRGTAVGTGINTHPKFPAKFAAEVSRLTGESFREAENHFEAQATVDAPVELGAQLKTLAVSLLKIVNDLRWMNSGPNGGLGEIQLAALQPGSSIMPGKVNPVIEESMAMVCAQVIGTMLQ
;
A
#
# COMPACT_ATOMS: atom_id res chain seq x y z
N MET A 1 18.35 8.41 -13.47
CA MET A 1 17.63 9.69 -13.30
C MET A 1 16.35 9.39 -12.53
N LYS A 2 16.35 9.59 -11.20
CA LYS A 2 15.18 9.32 -10.35
C LYS A 2 14.11 10.36 -10.71
N ARG A 3 13.03 9.97 -11.39
CA ARG A 3 11.84 10.83 -11.45
C ARG A 3 11.33 10.94 -10.01
N PRO A 4 11.34 12.13 -9.37
CA PRO A 4 10.69 12.26 -8.07
C PRO A 4 9.24 11.80 -8.23
N CYS A 5 8.71 11.04 -7.27
CA CYS A 5 7.29 10.71 -7.23
C CYS A 5 6.51 12.02 -7.14
N GLN A 6 6.09 12.56 -8.29
CA GLN A 6 5.25 13.74 -8.34
C GLN A 6 3.82 13.29 -8.15
N ILE A 7 3.23 13.66 -7.02
CA ILE A 7 1.85 13.32 -6.70
C ILE A 7 0.96 14.36 -7.37
N TRP A 8 -0.04 13.91 -8.10
CA TRP A 8 -0.99 14.81 -8.76
C TRP A 8 -2.02 15.31 -7.77
N LEU A 9 -2.25 16.63 -7.76
CA LEU A 9 -3.47 17.17 -7.17
C LEU A 9 -4.56 17.09 -8.22
N ASN A 10 -5.36 16.05 -8.10
CA ASN A 10 -6.47 15.85 -9.01
C ASN A 10 -7.48 16.99 -8.83
N SER A 11 -7.80 17.63 -9.96
CA SER A 11 -9.08 18.29 -10.19
C SER A 11 -9.34 19.65 -9.53
N GLN A 12 -8.38 20.25 -8.82
CA GLN A 12 -8.64 21.52 -8.11
C GLN A 12 -8.99 22.70 -9.04
N ARG A 13 -8.53 22.68 -10.30
CA ARG A 13 -8.97 23.63 -11.34
C ARG A 13 -10.23 23.18 -12.03
N GLY A 14 -10.56 21.89 -12.10
CA GLY A 14 -11.67 21.37 -12.89
C GLY A 14 -13.06 21.85 -12.45
N THR A 15 -13.18 22.37 -11.23
CA THR A 15 -14.45 22.73 -10.58
C THR A 15 -15.48 21.63 -10.71
N ALA A 16 -16.63 21.90 -11.35
CA ALA A 16 -17.73 20.93 -11.41
C ALA A 16 -17.48 19.79 -12.39
N VAL A 17 -16.85 20.06 -13.56
CA VAL A 17 -16.84 19.13 -14.70
C VAL A 17 -15.55 19.16 -15.56
N GLY A 18 -14.50 19.82 -15.09
CA GLY A 18 -13.16 19.79 -15.70
C GLY A 18 -12.80 21.07 -16.45
N THR A 19 -13.77 21.97 -16.62
CA THR A 19 -13.64 23.20 -17.41
C THR A 19 -12.91 24.32 -16.68
N GLY A 20 -12.97 24.31 -15.34
CA GLY A 20 -12.47 25.37 -14.49
C GLY A 20 -13.25 26.68 -14.55
N ILE A 21 -14.53 26.60 -14.91
CA ILE A 21 -15.46 27.70 -14.71
C ILE A 21 -15.45 28.13 -13.25
N ASN A 22 -15.50 29.44 -12.99
CA ASN A 22 -15.45 30.06 -11.67
C ASN A 22 -14.13 29.88 -10.88
N THR A 23 -13.03 29.45 -11.52
CA THR A 23 -11.70 29.39 -10.87
C THR A 23 -10.74 30.45 -11.39
N HIS A 24 -10.05 31.14 -10.49
CA HIS A 24 -9.03 32.10 -10.86
C HIS A 24 -7.83 31.40 -11.53
N PRO A 25 -7.28 31.87 -12.67
CA PRO A 25 -6.23 31.16 -13.41
C PRO A 25 -4.96 30.82 -12.62
N LYS A 26 -4.61 31.64 -11.62
CA LYS A 26 -3.44 31.41 -10.74
C LYS A 26 -3.72 30.49 -9.54
N PHE A 27 -4.98 30.13 -9.28
CA PHE A 27 -5.36 29.34 -8.10
C PHE A 27 -4.69 27.96 -8.08
N PRO A 28 -4.69 27.16 -9.16
CA PRO A 28 -4.20 25.78 -9.10
C PRO A 28 -2.70 25.67 -8.83
N ALA A 29 -1.90 26.50 -9.51
CA ALA A 29 -0.46 26.57 -9.28
C ALA A 29 -0.12 27.02 -7.85
N LYS A 30 -0.85 28.01 -7.32
CA LYS A 30 -0.66 28.46 -5.93
C LYS A 30 -1.09 27.40 -4.91
N PHE A 31 -2.20 26.72 -5.16
CA PHE A 31 -2.68 25.64 -4.33
C PHE A 31 -1.69 24.48 -4.29
N ALA A 32 -1.19 24.04 -5.45
CA ALA A 32 -0.17 23.00 -5.52
C ALA A 32 1.13 23.37 -4.81
N ALA A 33 1.59 24.62 -4.97
CA ALA A 33 2.76 25.12 -4.27
C ALA A 33 2.56 25.12 -2.74
N GLU A 34 1.39 25.52 -2.26
CA GLU A 34 1.09 25.57 -0.83
C GLU A 34 0.94 24.18 -0.23
N VAL A 35 0.25 23.25 -0.90
CA VAL A 35 0.18 21.84 -0.45
C VAL A 35 1.56 21.22 -0.43
N SER A 36 2.39 21.48 -1.44
CA SER A 36 3.77 20.99 -1.46
C SER A 36 4.58 21.53 -0.28
N ARG A 37 4.41 22.81 0.05
CA ARG A 37 5.05 23.44 1.20
C ARG A 37 4.60 22.84 2.53
N LEU A 38 3.31 22.53 2.67
CA LEU A 38 2.74 21.98 3.90
C LEU A 38 3.10 20.51 4.13
N THR A 39 3.17 19.72 3.06
CA THR A 39 3.42 18.28 3.12
C THR A 39 4.90 17.91 3.02
N GLY A 40 5.72 18.80 2.45
CA GLY A 40 7.12 18.50 2.10
C GLY A 40 7.26 17.67 0.81
N GLU A 41 6.16 17.28 0.19
CA GLU A 41 6.14 16.47 -1.04
C GLU A 41 5.87 17.34 -2.27
N SER A 42 6.34 16.90 -3.43
CA SER A 42 6.14 17.67 -4.67
C SER A 42 4.79 17.37 -5.30
N PHE A 43 3.87 18.33 -5.24
CA PHE A 43 2.58 18.27 -5.90
C PHE A 43 2.51 19.18 -7.13
N ARG A 44 1.79 18.73 -8.15
CA ARG A 44 1.47 19.51 -9.34
C ARG A 44 0.02 19.35 -9.77
N GLU A 45 -0.46 20.32 -10.52
CA GLU A 45 -1.78 20.28 -11.15
C GLU A 45 -1.86 19.16 -12.20
N ALA A 46 -3.00 18.47 -12.25
CA ALA A 46 -3.29 17.46 -13.26
C ALA A 46 -3.23 18.02 -14.69
N GLU A 47 -2.61 17.29 -15.61
CA GLU A 47 -2.48 17.69 -17.04
C GLU A 47 -3.85 17.75 -17.74
N ASN A 48 -4.81 16.92 -17.34
CA ASN A 48 -6.17 16.90 -17.85
C ASN A 48 -7.19 16.77 -16.71
N HIS A 49 -7.99 17.81 -16.48
CA HIS A 49 -8.99 17.79 -15.41
C HIS A 49 -10.21 16.93 -15.72
N PHE A 50 -10.51 16.66 -16.99
CA PHE A 50 -11.62 15.77 -17.34
C PHE A 50 -11.28 14.33 -16.95
N GLU A 51 -10.07 13.88 -17.27
CA GLU A 51 -9.57 12.56 -16.84
C GLU A 51 -9.52 12.47 -15.31
N ALA A 52 -8.88 13.45 -14.66
CA ALA A 52 -8.73 13.48 -13.21
C ALA A 52 -10.06 13.54 -12.41
N GLN A 53 -11.18 13.89 -13.06
CA GLN A 53 -12.52 13.89 -12.46
C GLN A 53 -13.41 12.72 -12.89
N ALA A 54 -13.22 12.21 -14.11
CA ALA A 54 -14.07 11.17 -14.67
C ALA A 54 -13.66 9.76 -14.22
N THR A 55 -12.36 9.54 -13.93
CA THR A 55 -11.83 8.23 -13.57
C THR A 55 -11.00 8.28 -12.29
N VAL A 56 -10.60 7.10 -11.81
CA VAL A 56 -9.77 6.90 -10.62
C VAL A 56 -8.58 5.99 -10.94
N ASP A 57 -8.01 6.19 -12.13
CA ASP A 57 -7.00 5.30 -12.69
C ASP A 57 -5.70 5.27 -11.86
N ALA A 58 -5.27 6.43 -11.34
CA ALA A 58 -4.10 6.51 -10.46
C ALA A 58 -4.25 5.68 -9.16
N PRO A 59 -5.34 5.81 -8.37
CA PRO A 59 -5.59 4.90 -7.24
C PRO A 59 -5.67 3.42 -7.62
N VAL A 60 -6.25 3.09 -8.78
CA VAL A 60 -6.35 1.71 -9.27
C VAL A 60 -4.97 1.14 -9.61
N GLU A 61 -4.11 1.91 -10.29
CA GLU A 61 -2.73 1.51 -10.58
C GLU A 61 -1.92 1.31 -9.29
N LEU A 62 -2.03 2.23 -8.33
CA LEU A 62 -1.40 2.10 -7.02
C LEU A 62 -1.87 0.82 -6.31
N GLY A 63 -3.17 0.52 -6.35
CA GLY A 63 -3.73 -0.71 -5.81
C GLY A 63 -3.13 -1.96 -6.44
N ALA A 64 -2.92 -1.97 -7.77
CA ALA A 64 -2.25 -3.06 -8.46
C ALA A 64 -0.79 -3.24 -8.01
N GLN A 65 -0.05 -2.15 -7.85
CA GLN A 65 1.34 -2.21 -7.34
C GLN A 65 1.39 -2.74 -5.90
N LEU A 66 0.46 -2.31 -5.04
CA LEU A 66 0.33 -2.82 -3.67
C LEU A 66 -0.02 -4.32 -3.64
N LYS A 67 -0.87 -4.78 -4.55
CA LYS A 67 -1.19 -6.20 -4.71
C LYS A 67 0.04 -7.01 -5.11
N THR A 68 0.85 -6.52 -6.04
CA THR A 68 2.12 -7.17 -6.40
C THR A 68 3.03 -7.29 -5.19
N LEU A 69 3.18 -6.22 -4.41
CA LEU A 69 3.96 -6.24 -3.17
C LEU A 69 3.40 -7.25 -2.15
N ALA A 70 2.08 -7.29 -1.97
CA ALA A 70 1.42 -8.23 -1.07
C ALA A 70 1.68 -9.70 -1.46
N VAL A 71 1.68 -10.03 -2.74
CA VAL A 71 2.02 -11.39 -3.22
C VAL A 71 3.49 -11.73 -2.89
N SER A 72 4.42 -10.80 -3.11
CA SER A 72 5.83 -11.00 -2.76
C SER A 72 6.03 -11.21 -1.26
N LEU A 73 5.38 -10.39 -0.42
CA LEU A 73 5.43 -10.51 1.04
C LEU A 73 4.80 -11.83 1.51
N LEU A 74 3.66 -12.21 0.95
CA LEU A 74 2.98 -13.47 1.27
C LEU A 74 3.88 -14.68 1.01
N LYS A 75 4.67 -14.64 -0.07
CA LYS A 75 5.66 -15.67 -0.34
C LYS A 75 6.76 -15.70 0.73
N ILE A 76 7.36 -14.55 1.05
CA ILE A 76 8.42 -14.46 2.07
C ILE A 76 7.93 -15.03 3.41
N VAL A 77 6.76 -14.60 3.88
CA VAL A 77 6.26 -15.05 5.18
C VAL A 77 5.86 -16.52 5.19
N ASN A 78 5.36 -17.06 4.08
CA ASN A 78 5.07 -18.49 3.99
C ASN A 78 6.35 -19.34 4.03
N ASP A 79 7.43 -18.91 3.37
CA ASP A 79 8.72 -19.60 3.48
C ASP A 79 9.20 -19.62 4.93
N LEU A 80 9.14 -18.48 5.63
CA LEU A 80 9.52 -18.41 7.05
C LEU A 80 8.68 -19.37 7.91
N ARG A 81 7.38 -19.46 7.67
CA ARG A 81 6.48 -20.40 8.36
C ARG A 81 6.86 -21.86 8.10
N TRP A 82 7.20 -22.20 6.86
CA TRP A 82 7.61 -23.55 6.49
C TRP A 82 8.98 -23.90 7.07
N MET A 83 9.98 -23.03 6.92
CA MET A 83 11.32 -23.24 7.48
C MET A 83 11.30 -23.34 9.01
N ASN A 84 10.39 -22.64 9.69
CA ASN A 84 10.19 -22.73 11.15
C ASN A 84 9.22 -23.85 11.58
N SER A 85 8.71 -24.67 10.65
CA SER A 85 7.81 -25.77 11.01
C SER A 85 8.54 -26.83 11.84
N GLY A 86 7.94 -27.27 12.95
CA GLY A 86 8.59 -28.15 13.92
C GLY A 86 7.93 -28.05 15.30
N PRO A 87 8.55 -28.58 16.37
CA PRO A 87 9.90 -29.13 16.44
C PRO A 87 10.04 -30.59 15.96
N ASN A 88 8.95 -31.36 15.94
CA ASN A 88 8.93 -32.75 15.48
C ASN A 88 8.05 -32.86 14.23
N GLY A 89 8.57 -33.45 13.15
CA GLY A 89 7.80 -33.69 11.91
C GLY A 89 7.63 -32.47 10.98
N GLY A 90 8.41 -31.40 11.19
CA GLY A 90 8.52 -30.26 10.28
C GLY A 90 9.93 -30.15 9.68
N LEU A 91 10.22 -29.03 9.00
CA LEU A 91 11.55 -28.77 8.39
C LEU A 91 12.59 -28.34 9.43
N GLY A 92 12.23 -27.43 10.35
CA GLY A 92 13.10 -26.97 11.44
C GLY A 92 14.41 -26.30 10.99
N GLU A 93 14.43 -25.69 9.81
CA GLU A 93 15.63 -25.06 9.22
C GLU A 93 16.01 -23.75 9.93
N ILE A 94 15.02 -23.02 10.45
CA ILE A 94 15.22 -21.78 11.20
C ILE A 94 14.42 -21.79 12.50
N GLN A 95 14.82 -20.94 13.45
CA GLN A 95 14.09 -20.69 14.69
C GLN A 95 13.65 -19.22 14.73
N LEU A 96 12.34 -18.99 14.63
CA LEU A 96 11.73 -17.66 14.78
C LEU A 96 11.59 -17.29 16.26
N ALA A 97 11.50 -15.98 16.52
CA ALA A 97 11.38 -15.46 17.89
C ALA A 97 10.07 -15.90 18.55
N ALA A 98 10.17 -16.45 19.76
CA ALA A 98 9.04 -16.88 20.55
C ALA A 98 8.36 -15.70 21.26
N LEU A 99 7.49 -14.98 20.55
CA LEU A 99 6.81 -13.79 21.09
C LEU A 99 5.63 -14.12 22.00
N GLN A 100 4.98 -15.27 21.81
CA GLN A 100 3.85 -15.73 22.62
C GLN A 100 3.90 -17.26 22.79
N PRO A 101 3.48 -17.82 23.94
CA PRO A 101 3.30 -19.27 24.10
C PRO A 101 2.23 -19.76 23.11
N GLY A 102 2.57 -20.72 22.24
CA GLY A 102 1.66 -21.18 21.19
C GLY A 102 0.51 -22.05 21.68
N SER A 103 0.61 -22.59 22.90
CA SER A 103 -0.46 -23.34 23.57
C SER A 103 -0.13 -23.55 25.05
N SER A 104 -1.14 -23.50 25.93
CA SER A 104 -0.99 -23.79 27.36
C SER A 104 -0.76 -25.27 27.68
N ILE A 105 -1.07 -26.18 26.75
CA ILE A 105 -0.98 -27.64 26.96
C ILE A 105 0.27 -28.27 26.32
N MET A 106 0.93 -27.59 25.38
CA MET A 106 2.11 -28.11 24.67
C MET A 106 3.36 -27.29 25.04
N PRO A 107 4.19 -27.76 25.98
CA PRO A 107 5.43 -27.08 26.36
C PRO A 107 6.35 -26.95 25.15
N GLY A 108 6.83 -25.73 24.87
CA GLY A 108 7.76 -25.46 23.77
C GLY A 108 7.11 -25.28 22.40
N LYS A 109 5.78 -25.37 22.26
CA LYS A 109 5.10 -24.99 21.01
C LYS A 109 5.13 -23.48 20.82
N VAL A 110 5.76 -23.02 19.74
CA VAL A 110 5.84 -21.61 19.35
C VAL A 110 5.25 -21.47 17.95
N ASN A 111 4.25 -20.60 17.80
CA ASN A 111 3.60 -20.34 16.51
C ASN A 111 4.21 -19.09 15.85
N PRO A 112 4.36 -19.07 14.51
CA PRO A 112 4.85 -17.91 13.77
C PRO A 112 3.77 -16.83 13.59
N VAL A 113 3.33 -16.24 14.71
CA VAL A 113 2.15 -15.35 14.77
C VAL A 113 2.31 -14.05 13.99
N ILE A 114 3.55 -13.59 13.79
CA ILE A 114 3.84 -12.38 13.00
C ILE A 114 3.67 -12.68 11.52
N GLU A 115 4.20 -13.81 11.06
CA GLU A 115 4.07 -14.29 9.69
C GLU A 115 2.61 -14.61 9.36
N GLU A 116 1.85 -15.17 10.31
CA GLU A 116 0.40 -15.39 10.19
C GLU A 116 -0.36 -14.07 10.06
N SER A 117 -0.04 -13.09 10.90
CA SER A 117 -0.64 -11.75 10.84
C SER A 117 -0.34 -11.05 9.52
N MET A 118 0.91 -11.12 9.05
CA MET A 118 1.31 -10.57 7.75
C MET A 118 0.58 -11.29 6.60
N ALA A 119 0.43 -12.61 6.66
CA ALA A 119 -0.31 -13.36 5.65
C ALA A 119 -1.79 -12.93 5.57
N MET A 120 -2.44 -12.68 6.73
CA MET A 120 -3.81 -12.14 6.78
C MET A 120 -3.90 -10.74 6.16
N VAL A 121 -2.96 -9.84 6.48
CA VAL A 121 -2.91 -8.50 5.87
C VAL A 121 -2.68 -8.58 4.36
N CYS A 122 -1.79 -9.45 3.90
CA CYS A 122 -1.55 -9.65 2.46
C CYS A 122 -2.81 -10.14 1.76
N ALA A 123 -3.53 -11.11 2.35
CA ALA A 123 -4.80 -11.59 1.81
C ALA A 123 -5.86 -10.47 1.77
N GLN A 124 -5.93 -9.63 2.80
CA GLN A 124 -6.83 -8.48 2.83
C GLN A 124 -6.50 -7.48 1.72
N VAL A 125 -5.23 -7.14 1.50
CA VAL A 125 -4.81 -6.24 0.41
C VAL A 125 -5.16 -6.82 -0.95
N ILE A 126 -4.91 -8.12 -1.16
CA ILE A 126 -5.25 -8.82 -2.42
C ILE A 126 -6.77 -8.81 -2.65
N GLY A 127 -7.57 -8.97 -1.59
CA GLY A 127 -9.03 -9.00 -1.65
C GLY A 127 -9.68 -7.62 -1.83
N THR A 128 -9.22 -6.59 -1.11
CA THR A 128 -9.78 -5.24 -1.17
C THR A 128 -9.56 -4.59 -2.53
N MET A 129 -8.49 -4.95 -3.25
CA MET A 129 -8.18 -4.38 -4.58
C MET A 129 -8.86 -5.12 -5.74
N LEU A 130 -9.81 -6.03 -5.46
CA LEU A 130 -10.65 -6.72 -6.45
C LEU A 130 -12.05 -6.09 -6.63
N GLN A 131 -12.39 -5.07 -5.84
CA GLN A 131 -13.67 -4.34 -5.89
C GLN A 131 -13.46 -2.90 -6.33
#